data_AF-A0A367IJV0-F1
#
_entry.id   AF-A0A367IJV0-F1
#
_cell.length_a   1.000
_cell.length_b   1.000
_cell.length_c   1.000
_cell.angle_alpha   90.00
_cell.angle_beta   90.00
_cell.angle_gamma   90.00
#
_symmetry.space_group_name_H-M   'P 1'
#
loop_
_entity.id
_entity.type
_entity.pdbx_description
1 polymer ?
#
loop_
_entity_poly.entity_id
_entity_poly.type
_entity_poly.pdbx_seq_one_letter_code
_entity_poly.pdbx_strand_id
1 'polypeptide(L)'
;TFIANIFGTIVLSILVLLQSGAVSPAISSCEVIQALADGFCGCLTTISTFMVELNTLGIWDGYVYGISSVVVAQCFVFVILGSFIWSQGINL
;
A
#
# COMPACT_ATOMS: atom_id res chain seq x y z
N THR A 1 1.32 -14.09 5.65
CA THR A 1 0.56 -12.94 5.09
C THR A 1 1.44 -11.76 4.66
N PHE A 2 2.62 -11.58 5.27
CA PHE A 2 3.55 -10.48 5.00
C PHE A 2 3.74 -10.12 3.52
N ILE A 3 4.19 -11.05 2.66
CA ILE A 3 4.50 -10.77 1.24
C ILE A 3 3.27 -10.25 0.48
N ALA A 4 2.10 -10.86 0.71
CA ALA A 4 0.85 -10.45 0.05
C ALA A 4 0.44 -9.03 0.46
N ASN A 5 0.55 -8.70 1.76
CA ASN A 5 0.28 -7.36 2.26
C ASN A 5 1.27 -6.33 1.71
N ILE A 6 2.58 -6.60 1.74
CA ILE A 6 3.59 -5.70 1.17
C ILE A 6 3.38 -5.47 -0.32
N PHE A 7 3.19 -6.55 -1.09
CA PHE A 7 3.00 -6.45 -2.53
C PHE A 7 1.70 -5.69 -2.87
N GLY A 8 0.60 -5.97 -2.17
CA GLY A 8 -0.64 -5.22 -2.32
C GLY A 8 -0.47 -3.73 -1.98
N THR A 9 0.28 -3.38 -0.94
CA THR A 9 0.57 -1.98 -0.60
C THR A 9 1.43 -1.29 -1.66
N ILE A 10 2.40 -1.98 -2.25
CA ILE A 10 3.22 -1.44 -3.36
C ILE A 10 2.33 -1.16 -4.57
N VAL A 11 1.49 -2.13 -4.98
CA VAL A 11 0.56 -1.96 -6.11
C VAL A 11 -0.41 -0.81 -5.85
N LEU A 12 -1.00 -0.75 -4.65
CA LEU A 12 -1.87 0.35 -4.25
C LEU A 12 -1.18 1.71 -4.34
N SER A 13 0.07 1.81 -3.85
CA SER A 13 0.85 3.05 -3.90
C SER A 13 1.11 3.51 -5.34
N ILE A 14 1.38 2.57 -6.25
CA ILE A 14 1.58 2.88 -7.68
C ILE A 14 0.25 3.34 -8.32
N LEU A 15 -0.88 2.71 -7.98
CA LEU A 15 -2.19 3.12 -8.49
C LEU A 15 -2.57 4.52 -8.03
N VAL A 16 -2.34 4.84 -6.74
CA VAL A 16 -2.52 6.19 -6.18
C VAL A 16 -1.60 7.19 -6.88
N LEU A 17 -0.35 6.81 -7.17
CA LEU A 17 0.59 7.63 -7.91
C LEU A 17 0.06 7.97 -9.32
N LEU A 18 -0.45 6.98 -10.03
CA LEU A 18 -1.05 7.18 -11.36
C LEU A 18 -2.29 8.08 -11.30
N GLN A 19 -3.10 7.94 -10.25
CA GLN A 19 -4.28 8.79 -10.03
C GLN A 19 -3.91 10.25 -9.69
N SER A 20 -2.78 10.47 -9.03
CA SER A 20 -2.31 11.81 -8.61
C SER A 20 -1.89 12.74 -9.75
N GLY A 21 -1.94 12.29 -11.00
CA GLY A 21 -1.58 13.10 -12.17
C GLY A 21 -0.12 12.95 -12.61
N ALA A 22 0.62 11.97 -12.07
CA ALA A 22 1.96 11.60 -12.54
C ALA A 22 2.00 11.26 -14.04
N VAL A 23 0.88 10.75 -14.55
CA VAL A 23 0.63 10.46 -15.97
C VAL A 23 -0.75 10.99 -16.26
N SER A 24 -0.93 11.90 -17.23
CA SER A 24 -2.24 12.51 -17.56
C SER A 24 -3.26 11.43 -17.96
N PRO A 25 -4.19 11.02 -17.08
CA PRO A 25 -5.15 9.95 -17.41
C PRO A 25 -6.38 10.57 -18.10
N ALA A 26 -7.02 9.82 -18.99
CA ALA A 26 -8.39 10.14 -19.37
C ALA A 26 -9.31 9.98 -18.15
N ILE A 27 -10.38 10.77 -18.05
CA ILE A 27 -11.32 10.77 -16.90
C ILE A 27 -11.85 9.35 -16.59
N SER A 28 -12.11 8.55 -17.64
CA SER A 28 -12.55 7.16 -17.52
C SER A 28 -11.49 6.20 -16.96
N SER A 29 -10.20 6.54 -17.04
CA SER A 29 -9.13 5.75 -16.43
C SER A 29 -9.06 5.95 -14.91
N CYS A 30 -9.57 7.06 -14.38
CA CYS A 30 -9.55 7.35 -12.95
C CYS A 30 -10.44 6.38 -12.16
N GLU A 31 -11.66 6.11 -12.66
CA GLU A 31 -12.59 5.15 -12.04
C GLU A 31 -12.03 3.72 -12.06
N VAL A 32 -11.38 3.33 -13.16
CA VAL A 32 -10.76 2.00 -13.29
C VAL A 32 -9.58 1.84 -12.32
N ILE A 33 -8.72 2.86 -12.21
CA ILE A 33 -7.60 2.87 -11.26
C ILE A 33 -8.12 2.74 -9.83
N GLN A 34 -9.20 3.45 -9.49
CA GLN A 34 -9.82 3.36 -8.17
C GLN A 34 -10.46 1.99 -7.92
N ALA A 35 -11.13 1.41 -8.92
CA ALA A 35 -11.65 0.05 -8.83
C ALA A 35 -10.55 -0.99 -8.63
N LEU A 36 -9.38 -0.83 -9.25
CA LEU A 36 -8.21 -1.68 -8.98
C LEU A 36 -7.64 -1.45 -7.57
N ALA A 37 -7.56 -0.20 -7.13
CA ALA A 37 -7.07 0.15 -5.79
C ALA A 37 -7.93 -0.50 -4.71
N ASP A 38 -9.25 -0.32 -4.77
CA ASP A 38 -10.16 -0.82 -3.75
C ASP A 38 -10.48 -2.32 -3.93
N GLY A 39 -10.69 -2.77 -5.16
CA GLY A 39 -11.08 -4.14 -5.46
C GLY A 39 -9.91 -5.12 -5.47
N PHE A 40 -8.90 -4.89 -6.31
CA PHE A 40 -7.77 -5.82 -6.46
C PHE A 40 -6.86 -5.81 -5.22
N CYS A 41 -6.42 -4.64 -4.76
CA CYS A 41 -5.58 -4.59 -3.54
C CYS A 41 -6.37 -4.97 -2.28
N GLY A 42 -7.68 -4.71 -2.23
CA GLY A 42 -8.54 -5.17 -1.14
C GLY A 42 -8.63 -6.69 -1.02
N CYS A 43 -8.62 -7.42 -2.14
CA CYS A 43 -8.61 -8.89 -2.14
C CYS A 43 -7.20 -9.48 -1.94
N LEU A 44 -6.16 -8.78 -2.41
CA LEU A 44 -4.78 -9.23 -2.33
C LEU A 44 -4.19 -9.07 -0.92
N THR A 45 -4.58 -7.98 -0.24
CA THR A 45 -4.22 -7.74 1.17
C THR A 45 -5.23 -8.44 2.10
N THR A 46 -4.78 -8.86 3.27
CA THR A 46 -5.65 -9.50 4.26
C THR A 46 -5.32 -9.07 5.67
N ILE A 47 -6.35 -8.60 6.38
CA ILE A 47 -6.27 -8.27 7.81
C ILE A 47 -6.71 -9.45 8.69
N SER A 48 -7.67 -10.27 8.23
CA SER A 48 -8.22 -11.38 9.03
C SER A 48 -7.17 -12.46 9.27
N THR A 49 -6.48 -12.88 8.21
CA THR A 49 -5.40 -13.88 8.32
C THR A 49 -4.20 -13.31 9.09
N PHE A 50 -3.92 -12.01 8.94
CA PHE A 50 -2.85 -11.35 9.68
C PHE A 50 -3.11 -11.31 11.19
N MET A 51 -4.35 -11.01 11.61
CA MET A 51 -4.74 -11.05 13.02
C MET A 51 -4.69 -12.47 13.60
N VAL A 52 -5.06 -13.48 12.81
CA VAL A 52 -4.90 -14.89 13.22
C VAL A 52 -3.43 -15.24 13.42
N GLU A 53 -2.55 -14.90 12.47
CA GLU A 53 -1.11 -15.10 12.62
C GLU A 53 -0.59 -14.42 13.90
N LEU A 54 -0.91 -13.14 14.13
CA LEU A 54 -0.51 -12.41 15.33
C LEU A 54 -0.97 -13.05 16.65
N ASN A 55 -2.17 -13.61 16.67
CA ASN A 55 -2.72 -14.29 17.86
C ASN A 55 -2.05 -15.65 18.10
N THR A 56 -1.63 -16.34 17.04
CA THR A 56 -0.95 -17.64 17.14
C THR A 56 0.52 -17.54 17.59
N LEU A 57 1.17 -16.38 17.40
CA LEU A 57 2.54 -16.16 17.87
C LEU A 57 2.58 -15.75 19.35
N GLY A 58 3.73 -15.95 19.99
CA GLY A 58 4.00 -15.40 21.32
C GLY A 58 3.91 -13.87 21.32
N ILE A 59 3.58 -13.26 22.46
CA ILE A 59 3.28 -11.83 22.57
C ILE A 59 4.41 -10.97 21.96
N TRP A 60 5.67 -11.27 22.28
CA TRP A 60 6.82 -10.52 21.76
C TRP A 60 7.04 -10.71 20.26
N ASP A 61 7.01 -11.96 19.78
CA ASP A 61 7.22 -12.27 18.36
C ASP A 61 6.07 -11.73 17.50
N GLY A 62 4.84 -11.75 18.03
CA GLY A 62 3.67 -11.13 17.42
C GLY A 62 3.83 -9.62 17.31
N TYR A 63 4.29 -8.92 18.37
CA TYR A 63 4.57 -7.48 18.29
C TYR A 63 5.66 -7.15 17.26
N VAL A 64 6.77 -7.91 17.23
CA VAL A 64 7.85 -7.69 16.27
C VAL A 64 7.37 -7.94 14.83
N TYR A 65 6.66 -9.03 14.58
CA TYR A 65 6.10 -9.33 13.27
C TYR A 65 5.07 -8.28 12.83
N GLY A 66 4.19 -7.87 13.75
CA GLY A 66 3.17 -6.87 13.50
C GLY A 66 3.77 -5.51 13.13
N ILE A 67 4.68 -5.01 13.96
CA ILE A 67 5.34 -3.72 13.75
C ILE A 67 6.20 -3.77 12.48
N SER A 68 7.01 -4.81 12.27
CA SER A 68 7.86 -4.91 11.09
C SER A 68 7.05 -4.95 9.79
N SER A 69 5.91 -5.66 9.76
CA SER A 69 4.98 -5.68 8.63
C SER A 69 4.46 -4.29 8.28
N VAL A 70 3.99 -3.53 9.29
CA VAL A 70 3.46 -2.18 9.09
C VAL A 70 4.55 -1.20 8.67
N VAL A 71 5.73 -1.24 9.32
CA VAL A 71 6.85 -0.34 9.03
C VAL A 71 7.36 -0.56 7.60
N VAL A 72 7.56 -1.82 7.19
CA VAL A 72 8.03 -2.12 5.83
C VAL A 72 7.01 -1.65 4.79
N ALA A 73 5.72 -1.92 5.00
CA ALA A 73 4.65 -1.44 4.12
C ALA A 73 4.69 0.09 3.99
N GLN A 74 4.77 0.78 5.13
CA GLN A 74 4.78 2.24 5.18
C GLN A 74 6.04 2.84 4.53
N CYS A 75 7.21 2.22 4.69
CA CYS A 75 8.43 2.61 4.01
C CYS A 75 8.27 2.58 2.48
N PHE A 76 7.64 1.53 1.93
CA PHE A 76 7.36 1.47 0.49
C PHE A 76 6.42 2.58 0.03
N VAL A 77 5.35 2.87 0.79
CA VAL A 77 4.44 3.98 0.48
C VAL A 77 5.20 5.31 0.45
N PHE A 78 6.04 5.58 1.47
CA PHE A 78 6.85 6.79 1.53
C PHE A 78 7.84 6.90 0.37
N VAL A 79 8.51 5.81 0.00
CA VAL A 79 9.44 5.82 -1.12
C VAL A 79 8.72 6.07 -2.44
N ILE A 80 7.53 5.49 -2.66
CA ILE A 80 6.81 5.63 -3.92
C ILE A 80 6.13 7.01 -4.03
N LEU A 81 5.25 7.33 -3.07
CA LEU A 81 4.48 8.58 -3.10
C LEU A 81 5.32 9.79 -2.69
N GLY A 82 6.18 9.64 -1.67
CA GLY A 82 7.03 10.72 -1.19
C GLY A 82 8.06 11.16 -2.22
N SER A 83 8.67 10.22 -2.96
CA SER A 83 9.59 10.59 -4.05
C SER A 83 8.89 11.41 -5.14
N PHE A 84 7.63 11.10 -5.45
CA PHE A 84 6.87 11.86 -6.45
C PHE A 84 6.49 13.26 -5.96
N ILE A 85 6.00 13.37 -4.72
CA ILE A 85 5.66 14.66 -4.11
C ILE A 85 6.89 15.57 -4.04
N TRP A 86 8.05 15.02 -3.65
CA TRP A 86 9.30 15.78 -3.65
C TRP A 86 9.81 16.14 -5.06
N SER A 87 9.53 15.32 -6.08
CA SER A 87 9.98 15.57 -7.45
C SER A 87 9.13 16.59 -8.20
N GLN A 88 7.81 16.62 -7.98
CA GLN A 88 6.91 17.63 -8.57
C GLN A 88 7.15 19.03 -7.99
N GLY A 89 7.87 19.12 -6.87
CA GLY A 89 8.14 20.36 -6.17
C GLY A 89 6.89 20.88 -5.46
N ILE A 90 7.10 21.47 -4.29
CA ILE A 90 6.07 22.27 -3.64
C ILE A 90 5.92 23.55 -4.47
N ASN A 91 5.05 23.54 -5.47
CA ASN A 91 4.58 24.78 -6.09
C ASN A 91 3.49 25.34 -5.17
N LEU A 92 3.92 26.05 -4.13
CA LEU A 92 3.09 26.94 -3.31
C LEU A 92 2.63 28.14 -4.15
#